data_AF-A0A6C0K7R9-F1
#
_entry.id   AF-A0A6C0K7R9-F1
#
_cell.length_a   1.000
_cell.length_b   1.000
_cell.length_c   1.000
_cell.angle_alpha   90.00
_cell.angle_beta   90.00
_cell.angle_gamma   90.00
#
_symmetry.space_group_name_H-M   'P 1'
#
loop_
_entity.id
_entity.type
_entity.pdbx_description
1 polymer ?
#
loop_
_entity_poly.entity_id
_entity_poly.type
_entity_poly.pdbx_seq_one_letter_code
_entity_poly.pdbx_strand_id
1 'polypeptide(L)'
;MATTYLQKQAQDKSKTVSKILGINSNRSSSSPDLEVIRKMKDRAQTDNPMFRLSIADYELMCKDEKTLSIMSKLLDTDKKKLRKICKKIHIFLENINSSPEKIKNKMKTTKVPILKLPEDLRGKIAGIFNSLLSTKHILRKGIPIDKLEKESLSSNPNAIEYLLDHPQEINWANLSGNPKAIHLLEEKYKEESMLSKEELANIPNDKKIDWRALSSNPEADELIKAKYKKEQLSPDNTNALSIIERLNWRNLSGNPCALEILKDPENRHKIDWRALSGNPNPEAEVLLKAPENTQGIVWNPPSSAAAAASNLQDISAEQNDKPWANLSINPNAIDLLVKRVAYEEALPKDEFAKLKRINKINWYYLTINPAIFI
;
A
#
# COMPACT_ATOMS: atom_id res chain seq x y z
N MET A 1 -14.76 10.00 -2.94
CA MET A 1 -13.85 9.26 -3.86
C MET A 1 -14.51 7.94 -4.22
N ALA A 2 -14.70 7.66 -5.50
CA ALA A 2 -15.23 6.37 -5.95
C ALA A 2 -14.07 5.35 -6.02
N THR A 3 -14.16 4.26 -5.25
CA THR A 3 -13.22 3.14 -5.32
C THR A 3 -13.25 2.54 -6.72
N THR A 4 -12.11 2.42 -7.39
CA THR A 4 -12.06 1.88 -8.76
C THR A 4 -12.45 0.40 -8.76
N TYR A 5 -12.91 -0.11 -9.90
CA TYR A 5 -13.27 -1.53 -10.05
C TYR A 5 -12.14 -2.48 -9.63
N LEU A 6 -10.88 -2.12 -9.94
CA LEU A 6 -9.69 -2.88 -9.57
C LEU A 6 -9.41 -2.86 -8.06
N GLN A 7 -9.55 -1.69 -7.41
CA GLN A 7 -9.43 -1.58 -5.96
C GLN A 7 -10.51 -2.40 -5.24
N LYS A 8 -11.74 -2.41 -5.75
CA LYS A 8 -12.82 -3.24 -5.24
C LYS A 8 -12.50 -4.74 -5.40
N GLN A 9 -11.98 -5.16 -6.55
CA GLN A 9 -11.59 -6.54 -6.80
C GLN A 9 -10.41 -7.01 -5.92
N ALA A 10 -9.43 -6.14 -5.67
CA ALA A 10 -8.32 -6.40 -4.76
C ALA A 10 -8.78 -6.55 -3.30
N GLN A 11 -9.67 -5.66 -2.85
CA GLN A 11 -10.31 -5.77 -1.53
C GLN A 11 -11.13 -7.06 -1.38
N ASP A 12 -11.85 -7.47 -2.42
CA ASP A 12 -12.65 -8.71 -2.41
C ASP A 12 -11.75 -9.96 -2.39
N LYS A 13 -10.62 -9.95 -3.10
CA LYS A 13 -9.60 -11.02 -3.05
C LYS A 13 -8.92 -11.10 -1.68
N SER A 14 -8.52 -9.96 -1.11
CA SER A 14 -7.92 -9.88 0.24
C SER A 14 -8.87 -10.45 1.31
N LYS A 15 -10.15 -10.01 1.31
CA LYS A 15 -11.20 -10.55 2.19
C LYS A 15 -11.38 -12.06 2.02
N THR A 16 -11.27 -12.55 0.79
CA THR A 16 -11.38 -13.99 0.48
C THR A 16 -10.21 -14.78 1.09
N VAL A 17 -8.97 -14.29 0.98
CA VAL A 17 -7.78 -14.93 1.55
C VAL A 17 -7.87 -14.97 3.08
N SER A 18 -8.20 -13.85 3.75
CA SER A 18 -8.37 -13.82 5.21
C SER A 18 -9.47 -14.78 5.70
N LYS A 19 -10.53 -14.97 4.90
CA LYS A 19 -11.63 -15.91 5.19
C LYS A 19 -11.21 -17.38 5.01
N ILE A 20 -10.40 -17.68 4.00
CA ILE A 20 -9.83 -19.02 3.77
C ILE A 20 -8.89 -19.41 4.91
N LEU A 21 -8.03 -18.48 5.32
CA LEU A 21 -7.05 -18.67 6.40
C LEU A 21 -7.65 -18.61 7.81
N GLY A 22 -8.92 -18.20 7.94
CA GLY A 22 -9.64 -18.23 9.21
C GLY A 22 -9.10 -17.26 10.26
N ILE A 23 -8.61 -16.09 9.81
CA ILE A 23 -8.03 -15.04 10.67
C ILE A 23 -9.12 -14.21 11.37
N ASN A 24 -10.30 -14.08 10.75
CA ASN A 24 -11.44 -13.32 11.30
C ASN A 24 -12.75 -14.12 11.34
N SER A 25 -12.66 -15.45 11.36
CA SER A 25 -13.86 -16.28 11.35
C SER A 25 -14.17 -16.77 12.75
N ASN A 26 -15.19 -16.17 13.38
CA ASN A 26 -16.05 -16.88 14.33
C ASN A 26 -16.73 -18.03 13.58
N ARG A 27 -15.98 -19.07 13.22
CA ARG A 27 -16.56 -20.31 12.70
C ARG A 27 -17.29 -20.96 13.85
N SER A 28 -18.61 -20.81 13.89
CA SER A 28 -19.47 -21.83 14.50
C SER A 28 -18.94 -23.18 14.00
N SER A 29 -18.61 -24.07 14.93
CA SER A 29 -17.90 -25.30 14.60
C SER A 29 -18.59 -26.00 13.41
N SER A 30 -17.81 -26.40 12.40
CA SER A 30 -18.26 -27.22 11.28
C SER A 30 -18.66 -28.64 11.73
N SER A 31 -18.57 -28.93 13.03
CA SER A 31 -19.02 -30.20 13.58
C SER A 31 -20.50 -30.35 13.32
N PRO A 32 -20.94 -31.51 12.80
CA PRO A 32 -22.33 -31.87 12.82
C PRO A 32 -22.84 -31.93 14.26
N ASP A 33 -24.13 -31.63 14.40
CA ASP A 33 -24.83 -31.64 15.69
C ASP A 33 -24.93 -33.09 16.20
N LEU A 34 -24.54 -33.31 17.46
CA LEU A 34 -24.52 -34.66 18.04
C LEU A 34 -25.93 -35.24 18.12
N GLU A 35 -26.90 -34.40 18.44
CA GLU A 35 -28.28 -34.82 18.64
C GLU A 35 -28.91 -35.25 17.31
N VAL A 36 -28.52 -34.61 16.21
CA VAL A 36 -29.00 -34.99 14.87
C VAL A 36 -28.38 -36.33 14.44
N ILE A 37 -27.09 -36.57 14.74
CA ILE A 37 -26.45 -37.87 14.50
C ILE A 37 -27.16 -38.97 15.30
N ARG A 38 -27.51 -38.70 16.57
CA ARG A 38 -28.24 -39.64 17.43
C ARG A 38 -29.60 -39.99 16.84
N LYS A 39 -30.43 -38.99 16.53
CA LYS A 39 -31.75 -39.20 15.91
C LYS A 39 -31.67 -39.96 14.59
N MET A 40 -30.68 -39.67 13.74
CA MET A 40 -30.48 -40.42 12.50
C MET A 40 -30.10 -41.88 12.80
N LYS A 41 -29.14 -42.13 13.68
CA LYS A 41 -28.76 -43.50 14.06
C LYS A 41 -29.93 -44.30 14.62
N ASP A 42 -30.74 -43.71 15.48
CA ASP A 42 -31.91 -44.36 16.08
C ASP A 42 -32.91 -44.82 15.00
N ARG A 43 -33.10 -44.03 13.94
CA ARG A 43 -33.92 -44.42 12.78
C ARG A 43 -33.28 -45.53 11.93
N ALA A 44 -31.97 -45.63 11.87
CA ALA A 44 -31.30 -46.71 11.14
C ALA A 44 -31.39 -48.06 11.86
N GLN A 45 -31.52 -48.04 13.19
CA GLN A 45 -31.43 -49.21 14.05
C GLN A 45 -32.78 -49.60 14.70
N THR A 46 -33.85 -48.86 14.45
CA THR A 46 -35.18 -49.21 14.98
C THR A 46 -35.68 -50.54 14.42
N ASP A 47 -36.32 -51.32 15.28
CA ASP A 47 -36.97 -52.59 14.93
C ASP A 47 -38.32 -52.37 14.24
N ASN A 48 -38.87 -51.15 14.28
CA ASN A 48 -40.11 -50.84 13.59
C ASN A 48 -39.84 -50.58 12.09
N PRO A 49 -40.29 -51.46 11.18
CA PRO A 49 -39.98 -51.33 9.74
C PRO A 49 -40.54 -50.05 9.12
N MET A 50 -41.64 -49.50 9.65
CA MET A 50 -42.27 -48.27 9.15
C MET A 50 -41.41 -47.02 9.40
N PHE A 51 -40.51 -47.06 10.39
CA PHE A 51 -39.67 -45.92 10.77
C PHE A 51 -38.19 -46.17 10.50
N ARG A 52 -37.84 -47.34 9.96
CA ARG A 52 -36.47 -47.73 9.68
C ARG A 52 -36.00 -47.06 8.40
N LEU A 53 -34.89 -46.34 8.48
CA LEU A 53 -34.25 -45.70 7.33
C LEU A 53 -33.04 -46.52 6.85
N SER A 54 -32.99 -46.78 5.55
CA SER A 54 -31.88 -47.46 4.90
C SER A 54 -30.77 -46.49 4.51
N ILE A 55 -29.61 -47.04 4.13
CA ILE A 55 -28.51 -46.26 3.56
C ILE A 55 -28.98 -45.47 2.33
N ALA A 56 -29.79 -46.08 1.46
CA ALA A 56 -30.31 -45.45 0.26
C ALA A 56 -31.21 -44.24 0.58
N ASP A 57 -31.99 -44.31 1.67
CA ASP A 57 -32.86 -43.21 2.10
C ASP A 57 -32.03 -41.98 2.56
N TYR A 58 -30.93 -42.22 3.27
CA TYR A 58 -30.01 -41.15 3.67
C TYR A 58 -29.25 -40.55 2.50
N GLU A 59 -28.88 -41.36 1.51
CA GLU A 59 -28.29 -40.84 0.28
C GLU A 59 -29.28 -39.99 -0.52
N LEU A 60 -30.52 -40.47 -0.65
CA LEU A 60 -31.59 -39.75 -1.34
C LEU A 60 -31.91 -38.44 -0.63
N MET A 61 -31.95 -38.43 0.71
CA MET A 61 -32.07 -37.21 1.51
C MET A 61 -31.02 -36.15 1.15
N CYS A 62 -29.79 -36.57 0.84
CA CYS A 62 -28.71 -35.64 0.51
C CYS A 62 -28.67 -35.24 -0.97
N LYS A 63 -29.42 -35.92 -1.84
CA LYS A 63 -29.49 -35.68 -3.29
C LYS A 63 -30.77 -34.95 -3.72
N ASP A 64 -31.86 -35.07 -2.97
CA ASP A 64 -33.17 -34.50 -3.29
C ASP A 64 -33.70 -33.56 -2.19
N GLU A 65 -34.04 -32.33 -2.56
CA GLU A 65 -34.46 -31.28 -1.63
C GLU A 65 -35.84 -31.55 -0.99
N LYS A 66 -36.74 -32.24 -1.72
CA LYS A 66 -38.05 -32.63 -1.16
C LYS A 66 -37.87 -33.69 -0.08
N THR A 67 -37.04 -34.69 -0.34
CA THR A 67 -36.66 -35.74 0.61
C THR A 67 -35.95 -35.15 1.83
N LEU A 68 -35.01 -34.21 1.64
CA LEU A 68 -34.39 -33.46 2.73
C LEU A 68 -35.43 -32.75 3.62
N SER A 69 -36.47 -32.17 3.00
CA SER A 69 -37.55 -31.50 3.72
C SER A 69 -38.40 -32.45 4.55
N ILE A 70 -38.73 -33.61 4.00
CA ILE A 70 -39.48 -34.66 4.69
C ILE A 70 -38.66 -35.19 5.87
N MET A 71 -37.38 -35.51 5.65
CA MET A 71 -36.47 -36.01 6.68
C MET A 71 -36.23 -35.01 7.81
N SER A 72 -36.17 -33.72 7.49
CA SER A 72 -36.11 -32.63 8.49
C SER A 72 -37.30 -32.65 9.44
N LYS A 73 -38.51 -32.92 8.93
CA LYS A 73 -39.72 -33.07 9.75
C LYS A 73 -39.73 -34.39 10.52
N LEU A 74 -39.39 -35.51 9.86
CA LEU A 74 -39.35 -36.84 10.46
C LEU A 74 -38.38 -36.95 11.65
N LEU A 75 -37.23 -36.28 11.53
CA LEU A 75 -36.17 -36.24 12.53
C LEU A 75 -36.31 -35.06 13.50
N ASP A 76 -37.32 -34.21 13.32
CA ASP A 76 -37.52 -33.00 14.11
C ASP A 76 -36.21 -32.19 14.26
N THR A 77 -35.69 -31.73 13.13
CA THR A 77 -34.42 -31.01 13.05
C THR A 77 -34.40 -30.02 11.88
N ASP A 78 -33.56 -29.00 11.96
CA ASP A 78 -33.43 -27.99 10.92
C ASP A 78 -32.68 -28.52 9.67
N LYS A 79 -33.18 -28.16 8.48
CA LYS A 79 -32.56 -28.55 7.20
C LYS A 79 -31.08 -28.17 7.10
N LYS A 80 -30.66 -27.03 7.66
CA LYS A 80 -29.25 -26.60 7.67
C LYS A 80 -28.38 -27.55 8.49
N LYS A 81 -28.91 -28.15 9.57
CA LYS A 81 -28.18 -29.17 10.35
C LYS A 81 -28.02 -30.46 9.54
N LEU A 82 -29.06 -30.91 8.85
CA LEU A 82 -28.97 -32.07 7.95
C LEU A 82 -28.02 -31.83 6.77
N ARG A 83 -28.06 -30.64 6.15
CA ARG A 83 -27.11 -30.26 5.08
C ARG A 83 -25.66 -30.30 5.54
N LYS A 84 -25.37 -30.02 6.82
CA LYS A 84 -24.02 -30.17 7.37
C LYS A 84 -23.58 -31.64 7.43
N ILE A 85 -24.49 -32.55 7.77
CA ILE A 85 -24.24 -34.00 7.75
C ILE A 85 -24.06 -34.49 6.31
N CYS A 86 -24.87 -34.02 5.36
CA CYS A 86 -24.79 -34.42 3.96
C CYS A 86 -23.42 -34.17 3.31
N LYS A 87 -22.69 -33.13 3.72
CA LYS A 87 -21.31 -32.86 3.25
C LYS A 87 -20.33 -34.00 3.56
N LYS A 88 -20.67 -34.87 4.51
CA LYS A 88 -19.86 -35.99 5.00
C LYS A 88 -20.69 -37.25 5.21
N ILE A 89 -21.72 -37.44 4.39
CA ILE A 89 -22.68 -38.53 4.58
C ILE A 89 -21.99 -39.91 4.54
N HIS A 90 -20.97 -40.10 3.71
CA HIS A 90 -20.18 -41.34 3.67
C HIS A 90 -19.61 -41.72 5.05
N ILE A 91 -19.07 -40.77 5.82
CA ILE A 91 -18.55 -41.03 7.17
C ILE A 91 -19.67 -41.50 8.10
N PHE A 92 -20.88 -40.94 7.97
CA PHE A 92 -22.05 -41.40 8.73
C PHE A 92 -22.36 -42.86 8.41
N LEU A 93 -22.51 -43.15 7.12
CA LEU A 93 -22.99 -44.44 6.62
C LEU A 93 -21.99 -45.57 6.93
N GLU A 94 -20.70 -45.35 6.70
CA GLU A 94 -19.63 -46.31 7.02
C GLU A 94 -19.52 -46.60 8.52
N ASN A 95 -19.98 -45.68 9.38
CA ASN A 95 -19.83 -45.79 10.83
C ASN A 95 -21.18 -45.85 11.56
N ILE A 96 -22.28 -46.17 10.87
CA ILE A 96 -23.65 -46.08 11.40
C ILE A 96 -23.87 -46.92 12.67
N ASN A 97 -23.11 -48.02 12.80
CA ASN A 97 -23.15 -48.90 13.97
C ASN A 97 -22.27 -48.43 15.15
N SER A 98 -21.44 -47.40 14.97
CA SER A 98 -20.63 -46.81 16.04
C SER A 98 -21.45 -45.88 16.96
N SER A 99 -20.90 -45.47 18.10
CA SER A 99 -21.57 -44.46 18.96
C SER A 99 -21.69 -43.10 18.24
N PRO A 100 -22.75 -42.31 18.51
CA PRO A 100 -22.92 -40.97 17.95
C PRO A 100 -21.69 -40.06 18.17
N GLU A 101 -21.02 -40.18 19.32
CA GLU A 101 -19.80 -39.42 19.67
C GLU A 101 -18.63 -39.82 18.77
N LYS A 102 -18.46 -41.12 18.52
CA LYS A 102 -17.41 -41.64 17.63
C LYS A 102 -17.65 -41.18 16.19
N ILE A 103 -18.90 -41.21 15.73
CA ILE A 103 -19.31 -40.70 14.42
C ILE A 103 -19.04 -39.19 14.34
N LYS A 104 -19.50 -38.41 15.33
CA LYS A 104 -19.27 -36.96 15.39
C LYS A 104 -17.78 -36.61 15.37
N ASN A 105 -16.96 -37.35 16.11
CA ASN A 105 -15.52 -37.14 16.16
C ASN A 105 -14.85 -37.44 14.81
N LYS A 106 -15.25 -38.51 14.11
CA LYS A 106 -14.78 -38.78 12.73
C LYS A 106 -15.27 -37.72 11.73
N MET A 107 -16.45 -37.14 11.98
CA MET A 107 -17.01 -36.08 11.13
C MET A 107 -16.42 -34.70 11.40
N LYS A 108 -15.81 -34.43 12.57
CA LYS A 108 -15.06 -33.19 12.82
C LYS A 108 -14.07 -33.03 11.69
N THR A 109 -14.15 -31.91 10.97
CA THR A 109 -13.29 -31.63 9.81
C THR A 109 -11.84 -31.83 10.21
N THR A 110 -11.13 -32.72 9.51
CA THR A 110 -9.68 -32.63 9.35
C THR A 110 -9.42 -31.19 8.94
N LYS A 111 -8.88 -30.38 9.84
CA LYS A 111 -8.51 -29.01 9.51
C LYS A 111 -7.57 -29.11 8.32
N VAL A 112 -7.93 -28.46 7.21
CA VAL A 112 -7.06 -28.31 6.03
C VAL A 112 -5.67 -27.94 6.55
N PRO A 113 -4.56 -28.53 6.05
CA PRO A 113 -3.23 -28.37 6.65
C PRO A 113 -2.87 -26.91 6.99
N ILE A 114 -3.26 -25.96 6.14
CA ILE A 114 -3.04 -24.53 6.34
C ILE A 114 -3.73 -23.93 7.58
N LEU A 115 -4.84 -24.51 8.04
CA LEU A 115 -5.57 -24.11 9.26
C LEU A 115 -5.01 -24.78 10.54
N LYS A 116 -4.04 -25.69 10.39
CA LYS A 116 -3.26 -26.21 11.53
C LYS A 116 -2.09 -25.29 11.88
N LEU A 117 -1.73 -24.36 10.99
CA LEU A 117 -0.69 -23.38 11.25
C LEU A 117 -1.11 -22.46 12.42
N PRO A 118 -0.16 -22.10 13.31
CA PRO A 118 -0.29 -21.00 14.26
C PRO A 118 -0.92 -19.75 13.64
N GLU A 119 -1.67 -19.00 14.45
CA GLU A 119 -2.39 -17.82 13.97
C GLU A 119 -1.46 -16.71 13.49
N ASP A 120 -0.29 -16.56 14.12
CA ASP A 120 0.75 -15.62 13.68
C ASP A 120 1.28 -15.97 12.28
N LEU A 121 1.52 -17.26 11.99
CA LEU A 121 1.96 -17.73 10.69
C LEU A 121 0.88 -17.57 9.62
N ARG A 122 -0.39 -17.83 9.96
CA ARG A 122 -1.51 -17.55 9.06
C ARG A 122 -1.65 -16.05 8.79
N GLY A 123 -1.45 -15.21 9.81
CA GLY A 123 -1.39 -13.75 9.69
C GLY A 123 -0.26 -13.29 8.76
N LYS A 124 0.94 -13.84 8.91
CA LYS A 124 2.09 -13.58 8.02
C LYS A 124 1.80 -13.97 6.56
N ILE A 125 1.21 -15.15 6.32
CA ILE A 125 0.81 -15.60 4.98
C ILE A 125 -0.21 -14.65 4.36
N ALA A 126 -1.20 -14.20 5.14
CA ALA A 126 -2.17 -13.20 4.67
C ALA A 126 -1.50 -11.86 4.35
N GLY A 127 -0.53 -11.44 5.16
CA GLY A 127 0.29 -10.24 4.92
C GLY A 127 1.03 -10.31 3.59
N ILE A 128 1.72 -11.42 3.31
CA ILE A 128 2.43 -11.64 2.05
C ILE A 128 1.46 -11.66 0.86
N PHE A 129 0.32 -12.35 0.97
CA PHE A 129 -0.67 -12.33 -0.11
C PHE A 129 -1.25 -10.93 -0.33
N ASN A 130 -1.45 -10.17 0.74
CA ASN A 130 -1.92 -8.80 0.64
C ASN A 130 -0.86 -7.89 0.02
N SER A 131 0.43 -8.08 0.27
CA SER A 131 1.49 -7.31 -0.41
C SER A 131 1.58 -7.65 -1.90
N LEU A 132 1.33 -8.90 -2.29
CA LEU A 132 1.27 -9.31 -3.70
C LEU A 132 0.00 -8.80 -4.42
N LEU A 133 -1.09 -8.59 -3.69
CA LEU A 133 -2.37 -8.11 -4.22
C LEU A 133 -2.53 -6.59 -4.17
N SER A 134 -1.81 -5.93 -3.27
CA SER A 134 -1.81 -4.49 -3.12
C SER A 134 -0.77 -3.92 -4.08
N THR A 135 -1.26 -3.27 -5.13
CA THR A 135 -0.56 -2.18 -5.81
C THR A 135 0.73 -2.52 -6.54
N LYS A 136 0.62 -3.22 -7.68
CA LYS A 136 1.53 -2.87 -8.78
C LYS A 136 0.96 -1.63 -9.45
N HIS A 137 1.47 -0.47 -9.07
CA HIS A 137 1.12 0.77 -9.73
C HIS A 137 1.56 0.69 -11.19
N ILE A 138 0.62 0.69 -12.12
CA ILE A 138 0.91 0.61 -13.55
C ILE A 138 0.72 1.98 -14.20
N LEU A 139 1.55 2.28 -15.19
CA LEU A 139 1.41 3.51 -15.96
C LEU A 139 0.02 3.56 -16.60
N ARG A 140 -0.68 4.66 -16.38
CA ARG A 140 -2.03 4.90 -16.88
C ARG A 140 -2.04 4.88 -18.41
N LYS A 141 -2.97 4.12 -18.97
CA LYS A 141 -3.19 4.06 -20.42
C LYS A 141 -3.43 5.46 -20.99
N GLY A 142 -2.72 5.79 -22.07
CA GLY A 142 -2.80 7.10 -22.74
C GLY A 142 -1.67 8.06 -22.35
N ILE A 143 -0.82 7.69 -21.39
CA ILE A 143 0.45 8.38 -21.13
C ILE A 143 1.58 7.64 -21.86
N PRO A 144 2.24 8.26 -22.85
CA PRO A 144 3.39 7.67 -23.55
C PRO A 144 4.63 7.69 -22.64
N ILE A 145 5.15 6.51 -22.32
CA ILE A 145 6.31 6.33 -21.42
C ILE A 145 7.59 6.98 -21.97
N ASP A 146 7.75 7.00 -23.29
CA ASP A 146 8.91 7.58 -23.99
C ASP A 146 8.98 9.10 -23.90
N LYS A 147 7.86 9.76 -23.57
CA LYS A 147 7.80 11.22 -23.33
C LYS A 147 8.07 11.60 -21.88
N LEU A 148 8.05 10.64 -20.95
CA LEU A 148 8.31 10.93 -19.54
C LEU A 148 9.79 11.23 -19.32
N GLU A 149 10.07 12.18 -18.42
CA GLU A 149 11.43 12.54 -18.06
C GLU A 149 12.01 11.50 -17.08
N LYS A 150 12.73 10.53 -17.62
CA LYS A 150 13.24 9.35 -16.87
C LYS A 150 13.90 9.69 -15.54
N GLU A 151 14.76 10.70 -15.49
CA GLU A 151 15.45 11.11 -14.26
C GLU A 151 14.46 11.52 -13.16
N SER A 152 13.39 12.22 -13.53
CA SER A 152 12.38 12.76 -12.60
C SER A 152 11.36 11.72 -12.15
N LEU A 153 11.31 10.56 -12.82
CA LEU A 153 10.41 9.45 -12.48
C LEU A 153 10.67 8.94 -11.06
N SER A 154 11.92 8.97 -10.61
CA SER A 154 12.33 8.58 -9.25
C SER A 154 11.74 9.48 -8.15
N SER A 155 11.35 10.72 -8.48
CA SER A 155 10.64 11.61 -7.56
C SER A 155 9.13 11.35 -7.51
N ASN A 156 8.58 10.54 -8.41
CA ASN A 156 7.16 10.21 -8.40
C ASN A 156 6.87 9.16 -7.29
N PRO A 157 6.03 9.48 -6.29
CA PRO A 157 5.78 8.59 -5.16
C PRO A 157 5.02 7.31 -5.54
N ASN A 158 4.35 7.28 -6.70
CA ASN A 158 3.62 6.11 -7.19
C ASN A 158 4.39 5.32 -8.25
N ALA A 159 5.60 5.74 -8.64
CA ALA A 159 6.43 5.05 -9.63
C ALA A 159 7.33 3.95 -9.04
N ILE A 160 7.33 3.76 -7.72
CA ILE A 160 8.25 2.84 -7.03
C ILE A 160 8.20 1.41 -7.60
N GLU A 161 7.00 0.89 -7.86
CA GLU A 161 6.81 -0.45 -8.43
C GLU A 161 7.37 -0.56 -9.85
N TYR A 162 7.17 0.48 -10.67
CA TYR A 162 7.77 0.52 -12.01
C TYR A 162 9.30 0.54 -11.92
N LEU A 163 9.87 1.30 -10.98
CA LEU A 163 11.31 1.42 -10.78
C LEU A 163 11.94 0.12 -10.25
N LEU A 164 11.22 -0.64 -9.43
CA LEU A 164 11.64 -1.99 -8.99
C LEU A 164 11.77 -2.97 -10.16
N ASP A 165 10.89 -2.86 -11.16
CA ASP A 165 11.00 -3.65 -12.41
C ASP A 165 12.10 -3.13 -13.36
N HIS A 166 12.54 -1.88 -13.19
CA HIS A 166 13.52 -1.20 -14.05
C HIS A 166 14.64 -0.54 -13.24
N PRO A 167 15.40 -1.29 -12.43
CA PRO A 167 16.35 -0.74 -11.47
C PRO A 167 17.45 0.13 -12.10
N GLN A 168 17.78 -0.09 -13.37
CA GLN A 168 18.72 0.73 -14.14
C GLN A 168 18.24 2.19 -14.36
N GLU A 169 16.93 2.42 -14.33
CA GLU A 169 16.31 3.74 -14.52
C GLU A 169 16.20 4.53 -13.20
N ILE A 170 16.59 3.92 -12.06
CA ILE A 170 16.61 4.61 -10.78
C ILE A 170 17.69 5.70 -10.80
N ASN A 171 17.23 6.93 -10.55
CA ASN A 171 18.06 8.07 -10.20
C ASN A 171 17.97 8.26 -8.68
N TRP A 172 19.02 7.85 -7.97
CA TRP A 172 19.06 7.81 -6.51
C TRP A 172 19.03 9.21 -5.89
N ALA A 173 19.56 10.22 -6.57
CA ALA A 173 19.48 11.61 -6.12
C ALA A 173 18.03 12.09 -6.07
N ASN A 174 17.26 11.85 -7.13
CA ASN A 174 15.84 12.20 -7.20
C ASN A 174 14.96 11.29 -6.32
N LEU A 175 15.34 10.02 -6.13
CA LEU A 175 14.68 9.08 -5.23
C LEU A 175 14.85 9.48 -3.75
N SER A 176 15.96 10.13 -3.38
CA SER A 176 16.28 10.48 -2.00
C SER A 176 15.22 11.39 -1.35
N GLY A 177 14.62 12.29 -2.13
CA GLY A 177 13.50 13.13 -1.68
C GLY A 177 12.13 12.45 -1.67
N ASN A 178 12.02 11.20 -2.15
CA ASN A 178 10.75 10.51 -2.31
C ASN A 178 10.35 9.77 -1.01
N PRO A 179 9.28 10.18 -0.32
CA PRO A 179 8.86 9.55 0.94
C PRO A 179 8.40 8.10 0.78
N LYS A 180 7.91 7.71 -0.40
CA LYS A 180 7.48 6.32 -0.66
C LYS A 180 8.65 5.37 -0.96
N ALA A 181 9.86 5.90 -1.11
CA ALA A 181 11.06 5.13 -1.42
C ALA A 181 11.93 4.82 -0.18
N ILE A 182 11.49 5.13 1.04
CA ILE A 182 12.34 5.03 2.24
C ILE A 182 13.00 3.66 2.41
N HIS A 183 12.25 2.57 2.19
CA HIS A 183 12.78 1.22 2.28
C HIS A 183 13.92 0.95 1.27
N LEU A 184 13.87 1.52 0.06
CA LEU A 184 14.95 1.41 -0.92
C LEU A 184 16.18 2.22 -0.48
N LEU A 185 15.95 3.40 0.10
CA LEU A 185 17.01 4.28 0.59
C LEU A 185 17.71 3.68 1.81
N GLU A 186 17.00 2.94 2.67
CA GLU A 186 17.58 2.20 3.79
C GLU A 186 18.54 1.10 3.33
N GLU A 187 18.13 0.29 2.35
CA GLU A 187 19.01 -0.73 1.78
C GLU A 187 20.21 -0.10 1.06
N LYS A 188 19.97 0.94 0.25
CA LYS A 188 21.05 1.67 -0.42
C LYS A 188 22.05 2.28 0.56
N TYR A 189 21.57 2.80 1.69
CA TYR A 189 22.43 3.35 2.72
C TYR A 189 23.31 2.29 3.38
N LYS A 190 22.80 1.06 3.56
CA LYS A 190 23.60 -0.07 4.04
C LYS A 190 24.69 -0.43 3.04
N GLU A 191 24.35 -0.50 1.75
CA GLU A 191 25.32 -0.76 0.67
C GLU A 191 26.42 0.31 0.64
N GLU A 192 26.05 1.60 0.60
CA GLU A 192 27.01 2.71 0.58
C GLU A 192 27.87 2.77 1.85
N SER A 193 27.34 2.34 3.00
CA SER A 193 28.08 2.29 4.25
C SER A 193 29.18 1.21 4.28
N MET A 194 29.17 0.27 3.33
CA MET A 194 30.22 -0.75 3.18
C MET A 194 31.38 -0.29 2.28
N LEU A 195 31.22 0.84 1.59
CA LEU A 195 32.22 1.37 0.67
C LEU A 195 33.25 2.24 1.39
N SER A 196 34.46 2.29 0.84
CA SER A 196 35.46 3.29 1.22
C SER A 196 35.03 4.70 0.80
N LYS A 197 35.66 5.73 1.38
CA LYS A 197 35.41 7.13 1.00
C LYS A 197 35.73 7.37 -0.48
N GLU A 198 36.83 6.78 -0.96
CA GLU A 198 37.30 6.89 -2.34
C GLU A 198 36.34 6.18 -3.31
N GLU A 199 35.84 4.99 -2.94
CA GLU A 199 34.84 4.27 -3.73
C GLU A 199 33.55 5.09 -3.86
N LEU A 200 33.04 5.64 -2.75
CA LEU A 200 31.83 6.46 -2.74
C LEU A 200 32.00 7.79 -3.52
N ALA A 201 33.20 8.38 -3.48
CA ALA A 201 33.51 9.60 -4.22
C ALA A 201 33.50 9.38 -5.74
N ASN A 202 33.86 8.18 -6.19
CA ASN A 202 33.88 7.80 -7.61
C ASN A 202 32.50 7.41 -8.17
N ILE A 203 31.48 7.23 -7.32
CA ILE A 203 30.12 6.93 -7.77
C ILE A 203 29.45 8.19 -8.32
N PRO A 204 28.88 8.15 -9.55
CA PRO A 204 28.09 9.25 -10.10
C PRO A 204 26.96 9.69 -9.17
N ASN A 205 26.67 10.99 -9.12
CA ASN A 205 25.71 11.56 -8.17
C ASN A 205 24.30 10.98 -8.31
N ASP A 206 23.87 10.62 -9.53
CA ASP A 206 22.58 9.98 -9.79
C ASP A 206 22.53 8.50 -9.35
N LYS A 207 23.68 7.94 -8.93
CA LYS A 207 23.84 6.54 -8.50
C LYS A 207 24.11 6.37 -7.00
N LYS A 208 24.12 7.47 -6.24
CA LYS A 208 24.24 7.48 -4.78
C LYS A 208 23.14 8.30 -4.10
N ILE A 209 22.99 8.12 -2.80
CA ILE A 209 22.06 8.91 -1.98
C ILE A 209 22.48 10.38 -1.99
N ASP A 210 21.52 11.25 -2.34
CA ASP A 210 21.66 12.69 -2.19
C ASP A 210 21.14 13.09 -0.81
N TRP A 211 22.06 13.33 0.12
CA TRP A 211 21.74 13.72 1.50
C TRP A 211 21.11 15.10 1.59
N ARG A 212 21.34 15.99 0.62
CA ARG A 212 20.62 17.26 0.55
C ARG A 212 19.16 17.02 0.25
N ALA A 213 18.82 16.16 -0.71
CA ALA A 213 17.44 15.80 -1.02
C ALA A 213 16.79 14.99 0.13
N LEU A 214 17.49 13.98 0.66
CA LEU A 214 17.03 13.16 1.79
C LEU A 214 16.73 13.99 3.04
N SER A 215 17.48 15.08 3.28
CA SER A 215 17.23 16.00 4.40
C SER A 215 15.82 16.61 4.39
N SER A 216 15.15 16.66 3.23
CA SER A 216 13.76 17.14 3.10
C SER A 216 12.71 16.01 3.13
N ASN A 217 13.14 14.75 3.18
CA ASN A 217 12.25 13.60 3.15
C ASN A 217 11.61 13.39 4.55
N PRO A 218 10.27 13.50 4.69
CA PRO A 218 9.60 13.43 5.98
C PRO A 218 9.54 12.02 6.57
N GLU A 219 9.83 10.98 5.78
CA GLU A 219 9.85 9.58 6.21
C GLU A 219 11.28 9.11 6.58
N ALA A 220 12.30 9.98 6.47
CA ALA A 220 13.71 9.61 6.61
C ALA A 220 14.31 9.83 8.01
N ASP A 221 13.51 9.82 9.07
CA ASP A 221 13.94 10.11 10.45
C ASP A 221 15.17 9.29 10.87
N GLU A 222 15.09 7.96 10.76
CA GLU A 222 16.17 7.05 11.16
C GLU A 222 17.46 7.25 10.36
N LEU A 223 17.35 7.45 9.04
CA LEU A 223 18.52 7.70 8.18
C LEU A 223 19.18 9.04 8.51
N ILE A 224 18.38 10.09 8.71
CA ILE A 224 18.85 11.42 9.09
C ILE A 224 19.57 11.34 10.45
N LYS A 225 18.98 10.69 11.46
CA LYS A 225 19.60 10.47 12.77
C LYS A 225 20.91 9.71 12.68
N ALA A 226 20.95 8.64 11.89
CA ALA A 226 22.15 7.83 11.69
C ALA A 226 23.27 8.65 11.05
N LYS A 227 22.95 9.44 10.02
CA LYS A 227 23.92 10.32 9.35
C LYS A 227 24.41 11.43 10.26
N TYR A 228 23.50 12.09 10.98
CA TYR A 228 23.83 13.15 11.93
C TYR A 228 24.84 12.65 12.98
N LYS A 229 24.61 11.48 13.58
CA LYS A 229 25.55 10.85 14.53
C LYS A 229 26.93 10.63 13.90
N LYS A 230 27.01 10.16 12.64
CA LYS A 230 28.28 9.98 11.93
C LYS A 230 29.00 11.30 11.68
N GLU A 231 28.29 12.35 11.26
CA GLU A 231 28.87 13.69 11.02
C GLU A 231 29.42 14.31 12.31
N GLN A 232 28.75 14.10 13.45
CA GLN A 232 29.23 14.61 14.75
C GLN A 232 30.48 13.92 15.28
N LEU A 233 30.71 12.66 14.92
CA LEU A 233 31.94 11.95 15.27
C LEU A 233 33.17 12.48 14.52
N SER A 234 32.98 13.20 13.41
CA SER A 234 34.08 13.76 12.62
C SER A 234 33.70 15.08 11.92
N PRO A 235 33.56 16.18 12.69
CA PRO A 235 33.09 17.46 12.15
C PRO A 235 34.01 18.05 11.08
N ASP A 236 35.33 17.96 11.26
CA ASP A 236 36.33 18.50 10.34
C ASP A 236 36.27 17.82 8.96
N ASN A 237 35.97 16.52 8.93
CA ASN A 237 35.77 15.77 7.69
C ASN A 237 34.45 16.11 7.00
N THR A 238 33.43 16.55 7.75
CA THR A 238 32.10 16.86 7.20
C THR A 238 32.11 18.14 6.37
N ASN A 239 32.95 19.11 6.72
CA ASN A 239 33.08 20.36 5.97
C ASN A 239 33.80 20.18 4.62
N ALA A 240 34.57 19.10 4.46
CA ALA A 240 35.21 18.74 3.21
C ALA A 240 34.29 17.96 2.24
N LEU A 241 33.12 17.49 2.71
CA LEU A 241 32.16 16.74 1.89
C LEU A 241 31.42 17.66 0.91
N SER A 242 31.06 17.09 -0.24
CA SER A 242 30.17 17.76 -1.19
C SER A 242 28.80 18.02 -0.56
N ILE A 243 28.08 19.02 -1.08
CA ILE A 243 26.74 19.40 -0.60
C ILE A 243 25.72 18.25 -0.64
N ILE A 244 25.89 17.29 -1.55
CA ILE A 244 25.02 16.10 -1.71
C ILE A 244 25.40 14.97 -0.75
N GLU A 245 26.56 15.04 -0.10
CA GLU A 245 27.12 13.97 0.75
C GLU A 245 26.93 14.25 2.24
N ARG A 246 26.41 15.44 2.58
CA ARG A 246 26.18 15.89 3.95
C ARG A 246 24.74 16.36 4.15
N LEU A 247 24.30 16.36 5.41
CA LEU A 247 23.00 16.88 5.76
C LEU A 247 22.86 18.36 5.39
N ASN A 248 21.72 18.71 4.79
CA ASN A 248 21.41 20.08 4.42
C ASN A 248 20.55 20.72 5.50
N TRP A 249 21.15 21.57 6.32
CA TRP A 249 20.49 22.19 7.48
C TRP A 249 19.28 23.05 7.14
N ARG A 250 19.27 23.70 5.97
CA ARG A 250 18.09 24.43 5.49
C ARG A 250 16.91 23.48 5.25
N ASN A 251 17.15 22.35 4.59
CA ASN A 251 16.12 21.34 4.33
C ASN A 251 15.69 20.65 5.63
N LEU A 252 16.64 20.29 6.52
CA LEU A 252 16.34 19.73 7.84
C LEU A 252 15.47 20.67 8.67
N SER A 253 15.76 21.98 8.68
CA SER A 253 15.00 22.97 9.45
C SER A 253 13.52 23.00 9.07
N GLY A 254 13.21 22.78 7.79
CA GLY A 254 11.82 22.67 7.31
C GLY A 254 11.22 21.26 7.39
N ASN A 255 12.00 20.24 7.76
CA ASN A 255 11.55 18.85 7.80
C ASN A 255 10.90 18.54 9.16
N PRO A 256 9.63 18.08 9.19
CA PRO A 256 8.94 17.80 10.46
C PRO A 256 9.57 16.67 11.29
N CYS A 257 10.27 15.71 10.69
CA CYS A 257 10.87 14.61 11.43
C CYS A 257 12.22 14.98 12.08
N ALA A 258 12.87 16.06 11.64
CA ALA A 258 14.21 16.43 12.09
C ALA A 258 14.25 17.19 13.42
N LEU A 259 13.10 17.43 14.06
CA LEU A 259 13.02 18.35 15.19
C LEU A 259 13.84 17.92 16.41
N GLU A 260 13.99 16.61 16.64
CA GLU A 260 14.85 16.09 17.72
C GLU A 260 16.30 16.59 17.57
N ILE A 261 16.82 16.62 16.34
CA ILE A 261 18.15 17.15 16.03
C ILE A 261 18.16 18.68 16.19
N LEU A 262 17.12 19.38 15.69
CA LEU A 262 17.06 20.85 15.73
C LEU A 262 16.95 21.41 17.15
N LYS A 263 16.42 20.65 18.11
CA LYS A 263 16.27 21.07 19.51
C LYS A 263 17.56 21.01 20.31
N ASP A 264 18.58 20.30 19.82
CA ASP A 264 19.88 20.26 20.47
C ASP A 264 20.52 21.66 20.48
N PRO A 265 20.85 22.23 21.66
CA PRO A 265 21.49 23.55 21.76
C PRO A 265 22.74 23.70 20.90
N GLU A 266 23.53 22.62 20.72
CA GLU A 266 24.75 22.63 19.93
C GLU A 266 24.49 22.89 18.44
N ASN A 267 23.29 22.56 17.95
CA ASN A 267 22.92 22.73 16.54
C ASN A 267 22.34 24.11 16.24
N ARG A 268 22.10 24.94 17.24
CA ARG A 268 21.36 26.21 17.09
C ARG A 268 21.93 27.13 16.01
N HIS A 269 23.26 27.21 15.90
CA HIS A 269 23.94 28.03 14.91
C HIS A 269 23.83 27.51 13.46
N LYS A 270 23.37 26.27 13.28
CA LYS A 270 23.17 25.64 11.97
C LYS A 270 21.73 25.75 11.48
N ILE A 271 20.77 26.06 12.37
CA ILE A 271 19.35 26.14 12.04
C ILE A 271 19.09 27.30 11.06
N ASP A 272 18.41 26.99 9.95
CA ASP A 272 17.82 28.01 9.08
C ASP A 272 16.45 28.39 9.65
N TRP A 273 16.41 29.48 10.42
CA TRP A 273 15.20 29.96 11.10
C TRP A 273 14.05 30.30 10.15
N ARG A 274 14.38 30.69 8.91
CA ARG A 274 13.37 30.96 7.88
C ARG A 274 12.73 29.66 7.38
N ALA A 275 13.50 28.58 7.26
CA ALA A 275 12.95 27.28 6.92
C ALA A 275 12.17 26.67 8.11
N LEU A 276 12.65 26.85 9.35
CA LEU A 276 11.97 26.40 10.56
C LEU A 276 10.59 27.04 10.74
N SER A 277 10.41 28.32 10.38
CA SER A 277 9.09 28.98 10.47
C SER A 277 8.04 28.40 9.54
N GLY A 278 8.45 27.68 8.49
CA GLY A 278 7.56 26.92 7.61
C GLY A 278 7.45 25.44 8.00
N ASN A 279 8.09 24.99 9.08
CA ASN A 279 8.06 23.59 9.49
C ASN A 279 6.67 23.24 10.05
N PRO A 280 6.00 22.20 9.52
CA PRO A 280 4.63 21.87 9.92
C PRO A 280 4.55 21.16 11.29
N ASN A 281 5.68 20.83 11.93
CA ASN A 281 5.71 20.23 13.26
C ASN A 281 5.34 21.27 14.33
N PRO A 282 4.29 21.05 15.17
CA PRO A 282 3.86 22.00 16.20
C PRO A 282 4.96 22.43 17.18
N GLU A 283 5.91 21.55 17.46
CA GLU A 283 6.99 21.83 18.40
C GLU A 283 8.06 22.77 17.80
N ALA A 284 8.05 23.02 16.49
CA ALA A 284 8.90 24.04 15.86
C ALA A 284 8.49 25.46 16.31
N GLU A 285 7.19 25.70 16.53
CA GLU A 285 6.69 26.96 17.07
C GLU A 285 7.23 27.24 18.48
N VAL A 286 7.32 26.21 19.31
CA VAL A 286 7.89 26.29 20.66
C VAL A 286 9.36 26.70 20.58
N LEU A 287 10.13 26.07 19.68
CA LEU A 287 11.54 26.38 19.47
C LEU A 287 11.72 27.83 18.98
N LEU A 288 10.86 28.31 18.07
CA LEU A 288 10.90 29.69 17.58
C LEU A 288 10.60 30.74 18.65
N LYS A 289 9.70 30.43 19.58
CA LYS A 289 9.26 31.35 20.65
C LYS A 289 10.15 31.32 21.90
N ALA A 290 11.13 30.41 21.96
CA ALA A 290 12.03 30.31 23.11
C ALA A 290 12.79 31.64 23.31
N PRO A 291 12.88 32.18 24.55
CA PRO A 291 13.46 33.49 24.82
C PRO A 291 14.83 33.68 24.18
N GLU A 292 15.65 32.64 24.21
CA GLU A 292 17.01 32.66 23.67
C GLU A 292 17.08 32.73 22.12
N ASN A 293 15.97 32.52 21.41
CA ASN A 293 15.87 32.57 19.94
C ASN A 293 15.13 33.83 19.44
N THR A 294 14.50 34.60 20.33
CA THR A 294 13.70 35.78 19.95
C THR A 294 14.53 37.01 19.57
N GLN A 295 15.85 37.00 19.77
CA GLN A 295 16.75 38.07 19.33
C GLN A 295 17.32 37.79 17.93
N GLY A 296 16.76 38.44 16.90
CA GLY A 296 17.32 38.45 15.53
C GLY A 296 16.51 37.72 14.45
N ILE A 297 15.29 37.25 14.73
CA ILE A 297 14.44 36.59 13.72
C ILE A 297 13.67 37.64 12.91
N VAL A 298 13.98 37.74 11.61
CA VAL A 298 13.15 38.50 10.64
C VAL A 298 12.02 37.60 10.17
N TRP A 299 10.79 37.93 10.60
CA TRP A 299 9.56 37.24 10.23
C TRP A 299 9.09 37.70 8.85
N ASN A 300 8.89 36.75 7.94
CA ASN A 300 8.05 36.96 6.75
C ASN A 300 6.81 36.07 6.88
N PRO A 301 5.61 36.61 6.62
CA PRO A 301 4.37 35.84 6.70
C PRO A 301 4.37 34.68 5.67
N PRO A 302 3.62 33.59 5.94
CA PRO A 302 3.54 32.46 5.04
C PRO A 302 3.03 32.89 3.66
N SER A 303 3.69 32.41 2.60
CA SER A 303 3.16 32.55 1.24
C SER A 303 1.88 31.73 1.14
N SER A 304 0.76 32.41 0.92
CA SER A 304 -0.53 31.82 0.61
C SER A 304 -0.48 31.10 -0.76
N ALA A 305 0.01 29.86 -0.78
CA ALA A 305 -0.27 28.95 -1.88
C ALA A 305 -1.56 28.18 -1.59
N ALA A 306 -2.69 28.89 -1.55
CA ALA A 306 -3.98 28.24 -1.71
C ALA A 306 -4.10 27.82 -3.17
N ALA A 307 -4.06 26.52 -3.43
CA ALA A 307 -4.38 25.97 -4.73
C ALA A 307 -5.80 26.43 -5.10
N ALA A 308 -5.91 27.24 -6.15
CA ALA A 308 -7.20 27.48 -6.79
C ALA A 308 -7.72 26.13 -7.29
N ALA A 309 -8.77 25.61 -6.66
CA ALA A 309 -9.63 24.62 -7.27
C ALA A 309 -10.26 25.29 -8.50
N SER A 310 -9.60 25.16 -9.65
CA SER A 310 -10.24 25.49 -10.92
C SER A 310 -11.36 24.48 -11.12
N ASN A 311 -12.56 24.96 -11.47
CA ASN A 311 -13.64 24.09 -11.86
C ASN A 311 -13.23 23.37 -13.16
N LEU A 312 -12.75 22.12 -13.04
CA LEU A 312 -12.26 21.33 -14.18
C LEU A 312 -13.39 20.89 -15.12
N GLN A 313 -14.65 21.07 -14.73
CA GLN A 313 -15.83 20.62 -15.48
C GLN A 313 -16.02 21.35 -16.81
N ASP A 314 -15.52 22.58 -16.94
CA ASP A 314 -15.74 23.45 -18.11
C ASP A 314 -14.53 23.52 -19.06
N ILE A 315 -13.48 22.71 -18.81
CA ILE A 315 -12.25 22.73 -19.60
C ILE A 315 -12.25 21.58 -20.62
N SER A 316 -12.08 21.94 -21.90
CA SER A 316 -11.92 20.98 -23.00
C SER A 316 -10.45 20.80 -23.36
N ALA A 317 -10.05 19.58 -23.72
CA ALA A 317 -8.66 19.24 -24.03
C ALA A 317 -8.09 19.97 -25.27
N GLU A 318 -8.94 20.48 -26.13
CA GLU A 318 -8.60 21.17 -27.38
C GLU A 318 -8.32 22.66 -27.17
N GLN A 319 -8.59 23.21 -25.97
CA GLN A 319 -8.37 24.62 -25.68
C GLN A 319 -6.88 24.97 -25.68
N ASN A 320 -6.48 25.81 -26.63
CA ASN A 320 -5.08 26.17 -26.85
C ASN A 320 -4.60 27.39 -26.08
N ASP A 321 -5.46 28.06 -25.32
CA ASP A 321 -5.18 29.26 -24.51
C ASP A 321 -5.00 28.94 -23.01
N LYS A 322 -5.21 27.69 -22.58
CA LYS A 322 -5.09 27.25 -21.18
C LYS A 322 -3.66 26.96 -20.74
N PRO A 323 -3.30 27.20 -19.47
CA PRO A 323 -1.97 26.93 -18.92
C PRO A 323 -1.77 25.45 -18.58
N TRP A 324 -1.81 24.57 -19.59
CA TRP A 324 -1.67 23.11 -19.46
C TRP A 324 -0.40 22.68 -18.73
N ALA A 325 0.68 23.45 -18.88
CA ALA A 325 1.92 23.19 -18.17
C ALA A 325 1.68 23.17 -16.65
N ASN A 326 0.98 24.16 -16.09
CA ASN A 326 0.71 24.23 -14.65
C ASN A 326 -0.30 23.16 -14.19
N LEU A 327 -1.25 22.78 -15.04
CA LEU A 327 -2.19 21.70 -14.73
C LEU A 327 -1.52 20.32 -14.70
N SER A 328 -0.38 20.15 -15.38
CA SER A 328 0.29 18.85 -15.54
C SER A 328 0.68 18.19 -14.21
N ILE A 329 0.94 18.98 -13.15
CA ILE A 329 1.27 18.46 -11.81
C ILE A 329 0.02 18.11 -10.97
N ASN A 330 -1.17 18.55 -11.37
CA ASN A 330 -2.39 18.38 -10.57
C ASN A 330 -2.95 16.96 -10.73
N PRO A 331 -2.95 16.13 -9.68
CA PRO A 331 -3.45 14.74 -9.79
C PRO A 331 -4.95 14.68 -10.09
N ASN A 332 -5.73 15.68 -9.68
CA ASN A 332 -7.16 15.73 -9.93
C ASN A 332 -7.50 16.02 -11.41
N ALA A 333 -6.53 16.52 -12.18
CA ALA A 333 -6.71 16.80 -13.60
C ALA A 333 -6.35 15.61 -14.50
N ILE A 334 -5.98 14.45 -13.95
CA ILE A 334 -5.38 13.36 -14.75
C ILE A 334 -6.23 12.89 -15.94
N ASP A 335 -7.55 12.75 -15.76
CA ASP A 335 -8.43 12.30 -16.85
C ASP A 335 -8.52 13.34 -17.97
N LEU A 336 -8.42 14.63 -17.62
CA LEU A 336 -8.35 15.74 -18.58
C LEU A 336 -6.96 15.80 -19.26
N LEU A 337 -5.88 15.58 -18.50
CA LEU A 337 -4.51 15.58 -19.01
C LEU A 337 -4.29 14.44 -20.00
N VAL A 338 -4.84 13.24 -19.77
CA VAL A 338 -4.79 12.13 -20.74
C VAL A 338 -5.42 12.52 -22.07
N LYS A 339 -6.57 13.22 -22.04
CA LYS A 339 -7.22 13.73 -23.26
C LYS A 339 -6.36 14.79 -23.93
N ARG A 340 -5.74 15.69 -23.15
CA ARG A 340 -4.85 16.72 -23.70
C ARG A 340 -3.61 16.12 -24.36
N VAL A 341 -3.00 15.10 -23.75
CA VAL A 341 -1.90 14.34 -24.36
C VAL A 341 -2.33 13.76 -25.71
N ALA A 342 -3.49 13.10 -25.76
CA ALA A 342 -4.01 12.55 -27.02
C ALA A 342 -4.25 13.63 -28.08
N TYR A 343 -4.76 14.80 -27.69
CA TYR A 343 -4.93 15.95 -28.59
C TYR A 343 -3.58 16.46 -29.12
N GLU A 344 -2.60 16.68 -28.24
CA GLU A 344 -1.27 17.17 -28.63
C GLU A 344 -0.51 16.19 -29.56
N GLU A 345 -0.64 14.88 -29.32
CA GLU A 345 -0.04 13.84 -30.19
C GLU A 345 -0.75 13.74 -31.55
N ALA A 346 -2.03 14.13 -31.64
CA ALA A 346 -2.79 14.14 -32.88
C ALA A 346 -2.57 15.41 -33.72
N LEU A 347 -2.00 16.47 -33.14
CA LEU A 347 -1.76 17.73 -33.85
C LEU A 347 -0.68 17.57 -34.92
N PRO A 348 -0.88 18.16 -36.12
CA PRO A 348 0.22 18.35 -37.07
C PRO A 348 1.40 19.08 -36.42
N LYS A 349 2.62 18.68 -36.78
CA LYS A 349 3.85 19.21 -36.15
C LYS A 349 3.95 20.74 -36.24
N ASP A 350 3.50 21.32 -37.35
CA ASP A 350 3.51 22.77 -37.58
C ASP A 350 2.46 23.50 -36.72
N GLU A 351 1.31 22.88 -36.46
CA GLU A 351 0.30 23.43 -35.54
C GLU A 351 0.74 23.32 -34.09
N PHE A 352 1.30 22.18 -33.69
CA PHE A 352 1.87 22.00 -32.35
C PHE A 352 3.01 23.00 -32.07
N ALA A 353 3.83 23.32 -33.07
CA ALA A 353 4.90 24.30 -32.95
C ALA A 353 4.39 25.72 -32.64
N LYS A 354 3.18 26.07 -33.10
CA LYS A 354 2.55 27.39 -32.86
C LYS A 354 2.08 27.58 -31.41
N LEU A 355 1.89 26.49 -30.66
CA LEU A 355 1.46 26.57 -29.26
C LEU A 355 2.59 27.11 -28.37
N LYS A 356 2.25 28.06 -27.48
CA LYS A 356 3.16 28.56 -26.45
C LYS A 356 3.48 27.45 -25.44
N ARG A 357 4.68 27.48 -24.83
CA ARG A 357 5.14 26.47 -23.86
C ARG A 357 4.17 26.28 -22.68
N ILE A 358 3.59 27.37 -22.15
CA ILE A 358 2.63 27.30 -21.04
C ILE A 358 1.33 26.58 -21.44
N ASN A 359 1.03 26.54 -22.74
CA ASN A 359 -0.17 25.93 -23.34
C ASN A 359 0.04 24.48 -23.80
N LYS A 360 1.21 23.90 -23.52
CA LYS A 360 1.55 22.50 -23.80
C LYS A 360 1.55 21.70 -22.51
N ILE A 361 1.43 20.38 -22.62
CA ILE A 361 1.77 19.47 -21.53
C ILE A 361 3.23 19.74 -21.11
N ASN A 362 3.43 19.90 -19.81
CA ASN A 362 4.77 19.94 -19.24
C ASN A 362 5.13 18.52 -18.79
N TRP A 363 5.98 17.85 -19.55
CA TRP A 363 6.35 16.45 -19.33
C TRP A 363 7.10 16.23 -18.02
N TYR A 364 7.96 17.15 -17.58
CA TYR A 364 8.54 17.12 -16.24
C TYR A 364 7.45 17.07 -15.15
N TYR A 365 6.52 18.03 -15.17
CA TYR A 365 5.44 18.11 -14.18
C TYR A 365 4.46 16.94 -14.26
N LEU A 366 4.19 16.43 -15.47
CA LEU A 366 3.36 15.25 -15.65
C LEU A 366 4.07 13.99 -15.12
N THR A 367 5.39 13.88 -15.32
CA THR A 367 6.20 12.73 -14.85
C THR A 367 6.15 12.59 -13.33
N ILE A 368 6.22 13.71 -12.60
CA ILE A 368 6.15 13.70 -11.12
C ILE A 368 4.71 13.69 -10.59
N ASN A 369 3.70 13.77 -11.45
CA ASN A 369 2.30 13.71 -11.03
C ASN A 369 1.96 12.29 -10.57
N PRO A 370 1.55 12.08 -9.30
CA PRO A 370 1.30 10.74 -8.78
C PRO A 370 0.16 10.01 -9.49
N ALA A 371 -0.76 10.73 -10.14
CA ALA A 371 -1.94 10.14 -10.77
C ALA A 371 -1.66 9.45 -12.12
N ILE A 372 -0.45 9.60 -12.69
CA ILE A 372 -0.08 8.88 -13.92
C ILE A 372 0.14 7.38 -13.66
N PHE A 373 0.24 6.96 -12.40
CA PHE A 373 0.35 5.56 -11.98
C PHE A 373 -0.90 5.17 -11.17
N ILE A 374 -1.52 4.02 -11.46
CA ILE A 374 -2.81 3.58 -10.88
C ILE A 374 -2.80 2.18 -10.27
#